data_AF-A0A844KPR3-F1
#
_entry.id   AF-A0A844KPR3-F1
#
_cell.length_a   1.000
_cell.length_b   1.000
_cell.length_c   1.000
_cell.angle_alpha   90.00
_cell.angle_beta   90.00
_cell.angle_gamma   90.00
#
_symmetry.space_group_name_H-M   'P 1'
#
loop_
_entity.id
_entity.type
_entity.pdbx_description
1 polymer ?
#
loop_
_entity_poly.entity_id
_entity_poly.type
_entity_poly.pdbx_seq_one_letter_code
_entity_poly.pdbx_strand_id
1 'polypeptide(L)'
;MRKTKIICTIGPASESESVLTQMCNAGMNVARLNFSHGSHEEHQKKIDTIKKVRKALGLPIAIMLDTKGPEYRIKTFENGKITLKDGDTFTLTTDDIVGNQERVSVTYKNLINNLKVGDHVLINNGLIILEVEKLKAPDAICKVLVGGEVSDKKSMNFPNKVMDHAFLSEQDKKDLLFGIKNDVDFVAASFVSVKKDVEDMRKFLDENGGEDIDIIAKIENRSGVEHIEEICEIANGVMIARGDLGV
;
A
#
# COMPACT_ATOMS: atom_id res chain seq x y z
N MET A 1 5.05 21.58 -26.51
CA MET A 1 4.94 21.44 -25.04
C MET A 1 4.23 20.13 -24.73
N ARG A 2 4.77 19.29 -23.84
CA ARG A 2 4.13 18.01 -23.48
C ARG A 2 2.88 18.26 -22.63
N LYS A 3 1.76 17.60 -22.94
CA LYS A 3 0.50 17.74 -22.20
C LYS A 3 0.47 16.84 -20.96
N THR A 4 0.83 15.57 -21.13
CA THR A 4 0.90 14.59 -20.04
C THR A 4 2.06 14.90 -19.10
N LYS A 5 1.82 14.82 -17.78
CA LYS A 5 2.84 15.03 -16.75
C LYS A 5 3.56 13.72 -16.43
N ILE A 6 4.78 13.82 -15.89
CA ILE A 6 5.59 12.67 -15.47
C ILE A 6 5.77 12.69 -13.96
N ILE A 7 5.43 11.57 -13.33
CA ILE A 7 5.68 11.29 -11.93
C ILE A 7 6.85 10.31 -11.85
N CYS A 8 7.88 10.64 -11.07
CA CYS A 8 9.03 9.76 -10.85
C CYS A 8 9.14 9.42 -9.36
N THR A 9 9.35 8.14 -9.03
CA THR A 9 9.60 7.73 -7.64
C THR A 9 11.06 8.01 -7.29
N ILE A 10 11.30 8.65 -6.15
CA ILE A 10 12.64 8.98 -5.67
C ILE A 10 13.15 7.91 -4.70
N GLY A 11 14.34 7.37 -5.00
CA GLY A 11 15.02 6.38 -4.16
C GLY A 11 16.54 6.46 -4.30
N PRO A 12 17.29 5.43 -3.88
CA PRO A 12 18.75 5.45 -3.85
C PRO A 12 19.41 5.79 -5.21
N ALA A 13 18.79 5.38 -6.32
CA ALA A 13 19.28 5.68 -7.66
C ALA A 13 19.10 7.14 -8.09
N SER A 14 18.28 7.92 -7.38
CA SER A 14 17.78 9.21 -7.83
C SER A 14 17.67 10.28 -6.74
N GLU A 15 18.21 10.06 -5.54
CA GLU A 15 18.12 11.01 -4.41
C GLU A 15 19.24 12.07 -4.41
N SER A 16 20.27 11.90 -5.24
CA SER A 16 21.33 12.90 -5.37
C SER A 16 20.85 14.13 -6.14
N GLU A 17 21.35 15.31 -5.76
CA GLU A 17 21.04 16.59 -6.40
C GLU A 17 21.34 16.59 -7.91
N SER A 18 22.46 15.98 -8.32
CA SER A 18 22.85 15.87 -9.74
C SER A 18 21.82 15.08 -10.55
N VAL A 19 21.37 13.93 -10.03
CA VAL A 19 20.39 13.09 -10.72
C VAL A 19 19.02 13.75 -10.72
N LEU A 20 18.57 14.34 -9.60
CA LEU A 20 17.32 15.08 -9.55
C LEU A 20 17.28 16.24 -10.54
N THR A 21 18.39 16.97 -10.68
CA THR A 21 18.53 18.05 -11.66
C THR A 21 18.36 17.52 -13.09
N GLN A 22 19.00 16.40 -13.41
CA GLN A 22 18.86 15.75 -14.71
C GLN A 22 17.41 15.29 -14.97
N MET A 23 16.76 14.70 -13.97
CA MET A 23 15.36 14.27 -14.07
C MET A 23 14.40 15.45 -14.29
N CYS A 24 14.59 16.55 -13.56
CA CYS A 24 13.81 17.78 -13.75
C CYS A 24 13.96 18.34 -15.16
N ASN A 25 15.21 18.44 -15.66
CA ASN A 25 15.49 18.91 -17.03
C ASN A 25 14.96 17.96 -18.11
N ALA A 26 14.94 16.66 -17.85
CA ALA A 26 14.31 15.65 -18.71
C ALA A 26 12.76 15.70 -18.66
N GLY A 27 12.19 16.47 -17.73
CA GLY A 27 10.76 16.77 -17.66
C GLY A 27 10.00 16.05 -16.55
N MET A 28 10.63 15.62 -15.46
CA MET A 28 9.89 15.24 -14.24
C MET A 28 8.98 16.40 -13.79
N ASN A 29 7.75 16.09 -13.37
CA ASN A 29 6.79 17.08 -12.86
C ASN A 29 6.44 16.85 -11.39
N VAL A 30 6.42 15.59 -10.96
CA VAL A 30 6.12 15.21 -9.57
C VAL A 30 7.16 14.23 -9.07
N ALA A 31 7.72 14.50 -7.90
CA ALA A 31 8.59 13.60 -7.16
C ALA A 31 7.73 12.78 -6.18
N ARG A 32 7.58 11.48 -6.44
CA ARG A 32 6.85 10.55 -5.57
C ARG A 32 7.79 9.95 -4.52
N LEU A 33 7.41 10.03 -3.26
CA LEU A 33 8.10 9.42 -2.13
C LEU A 33 7.25 8.26 -1.63
N ASN A 34 7.79 7.04 -1.70
CA ASN A 34 7.09 5.83 -1.25
C ASN A 34 7.39 5.58 0.24
N PHE A 35 6.39 5.76 1.10
CA PHE A 35 6.53 5.60 2.56
C PHE A 35 6.38 4.15 3.03
N SER A 36 6.17 3.20 2.11
CA SER A 36 6.36 1.77 2.42
C SER A 36 7.82 1.44 2.75
N HIS A 37 8.76 2.32 2.41
CA HIS A 37 10.20 2.17 2.62
C HIS A 37 10.82 3.46 3.15
N GLY A 38 11.94 3.32 3.86
CA GLY A 38 12.73 4.44 4.37
C GLY A 38 12.15 5.09 5.62
N SER A 39 13.02 5.74 6.39
CA SER A 39 12.65 6.51 7.58
C SER A 39 12.22 7.93 7.22
N HIS A 40 11.55 8.64 8.15
CA HIS A 40 11.28 10.07 8.02
C HIS A 40 12.56 10.89 7.83
N GLU A 41 13.68 10.48 8.43
CA GLU A 41 14.97 11.15 8.26
C GLU A 41 15.48 11.05 6.81
N GLU A 42 15.37 9.87 6.21
CA GLU A 42 15.72 9.67 4.80
C GLU A 42 14.79 10.46 3.86
N HIS A 43 13.49 10.46 4.14
CA HIS A 43 12.53 11.25 3.35
C HIS A 43 12.76 12.76 3.51
N GLN A 44 13.17 13.24 4.68
CA GLN A 44 13.52 14.65 4.89
C GLN A 44 14.67 15.06 3.98
N LYS A 45 15.75 14.26 3.91
CA LYS A 45 16.90 14.53 3.03
C LYS A 45 16.48 14.61 1.56
N LYS A 46 15.57 13.73 1.13
CA LYS A 46 15.01 13.75 -0.24
C LYS A 46 14.19 15.02 -0.48
N ILE A 47 13.28 15.37 0.43
CA ILE A 47 12.45 16.58 0.34
C ILE A 47 13.30 17.84 0.26
N ASP A 48 14.31 17.96 1.11
CA ASP A 48 15.22 19.12 1.13
C ASP A 48 15.96 19.25 -0.20
N THR A 49 16.43 18.13 -0.75
CA THR A 49 17.11 18.11 -2.06
C THR A 49 16.15 18.45 -3.20
N ILE A 50 14.91 17.94 -3.17
CA ILE A 50 13.87 18.28 -4.16
C ILE A 50 13.57 19.78 -4.10
N LYS A 51 13.31 20.34 -2.91
CA LYS A 51 13.04 21.78 -2.72
C LYS A 51 14.23 22.63 -3.18
N LYS A 52 15.47 22.19 -2.93
CA LYS A 52 16.69 22.86 -3.42
C LYS A 52 16.76 22.89 -4.95
N VAL A 53 16.61 21.74 -5.62
CA VAL A 53 16.64 21.63 -7.10
C VAL A 53 15.48 22.43 -7.71
N ARG A 54 14.29 22.34 -7.13
CA ARG A 54 13.09 23.10 -7.52
C ARG A 54 13.37 24.60 -7.55
N LYS A 55 13.97 25.13 -6.49
CA LYS A 55 14.36 26.54 -6.37
C LYS A 55 15.45 26.93 -7.37
N ALA A 56 16.48 26.10 -7.53
CA ALA A 56 17.61 26.38 -8.43
C ALA A 56 17.18 26.44 -9.91
N LEU A 57 16.24 25.59 -10.33
CA LEU A 57 15.77 25.52 -11.70
C LEU A 57 14.56 26.43 -11.99
N GLY A 58 13.88 26.95 -10.97
CA GLY A 58 12.64 27.71 -11.14
C GLY A 58 11.50 26.90 -11.77
N LEU A 59 11.51 25.57 -11.59
CA LEU A 59 10.50 24.67 -12.13
C LEU A 59 9.45 24.32 -11.07
N PRO A 60 8.16 24.16 -11.44
CA PRO A 60 7.10 23.80 -10.50
C PRO A 60 7.08 22.28 -10.27
N ILE A 61 8.03 21.76 -9.50
CA ILE A 61 8.10 20.33 -9.14
C ILE A 61 7.27 20.08 -7.88
N ALA A 62 6.21 19.28 -8.02
CA ALA A 62 5.38 18.87 -6.90
C ALA A 62 5.99 17.67 -6.14
N ILE A 63 5.66 17.52 -4.87
CA ILE A 63 6.04 16.41 -4.00
C ILE A 63 4.78 15.61 -3.66
N MET A 64 4.83 14.31 -3.92
CA MET A 64 3.74 13.39 -3.61
C MET A 64 4.19 12.40 -2.55
N LEU A 65 3.48 12.35 -1.43
CA LEU A 65 3.60 11.33 -0.40
C LEU A 65 2.72 10.14 -0.78
N ASP A 66 3.29 8.95 -1.01
CA ASP A 66 2.54 7.72 -1.26
C ASP A 66 2.50 6.89 0.03
N THR A 67 1.31 6.76 0.62
CA THR A 67 1.11 6.07 1.90
C THR A 67 1.35 4.59 1.75
N LYS A 68 1.69 3.91 2.85
CA LYS A 68 1.77 2.45 2.82
C LYS A 68 0.38 1.83 2.71
N GLY A 69 -0.58 2.41 3.42
CA GLY A 69 -1.95 1.92 3.47
C GLY A 69 -2.10 0.58 4.19
N PRO A 70 -3.33 0.06 4.20
CA PRO A 70 -3.66 -1.17 4.91
C PRO A 70 -3.17 -2.40 4.17
N GLU A 71 -2.00 -2.89 4.58
CA GLU A 71 -1.41 -4.07 3.97
C GLU A 71 -1.51 -5.31 4.87
N TYR A 72 -2.09 -6.37 4.32
CA TYR A 72 -2.18 -7.67 4.98
C TYR A 72 -0.98 -8.53 4.61
N ARG A 73 -0.36 -9.16 5.60
CA ARG A 73 0.80 -10.02 5.38
C ARG A 73 0.73 -11.25 6.27
N ILE A 74 1.32 -12.33 5.80
CA ILE A 74 1.77 -13.42 6.68
C ILE A 74 3.00 -12.95 7.48
N LYS A 75 3.32 -13.62 8.57
CA LYS A 75 4.53 -13.35 9.36
C LYS A 75 5.70 -14.18 8.83
N THR A 76 6.45 -14.81 9.73
CA THR A 76 7.72 -15.48 9.41
C THR A 76 7.59 -16.98 9.58
N PHE A 77 8.42 -17.73 8.86
CA PHE A 77 8.59 -19.17 9.00
C PHE A 77 9.88 -19.50 9.74
N GLU A 78 9.94 -20.67 10.38
CA GLU A 78 11.13 -21.15 11.10
C GLU A 78 12.40 -21.12 10.24
N ASN A 79 12.28 -21.47 8.96
CA ASN A 79 13.38 -21.49 7.99
C ASN A 79 13.29 -20.35 6.96
N GLY A 80 12.52 -19.30 7.24
CA GLY A 80 12.29 -18.14 6.37
C GLY A 80 11.39 -18.41 5.14
N LYS A 81 11.12 -19.69 4.83
CA LYS A 81 10.22 -20.12 3.76
C LYS A 81 9.73 -21.56 3.91
N ILE A 82 8.66 -21.87 3.18
CA ILE A 82 8.10 -23.22 2.98
C ILE A 82 7.71 -23.42 1.52
N THR A 83 7.37 -24.65 1.14
CA THR A 83 6.80 -24.95 -0.18
C THR A 83 5.47 -25.68 0.01
N LEU A 84 4.38 -25.06 -0.43
CA LEU A 84 3.04 -25.65 -0.42
C LEU A 84 2.78 -26.37 -1.75
N LYS A 85 2.13 -27.54 -1.71
CA LYS A 85 1.69 -28.27 -2.90
C LYS A 85 0.19 -28.09 -3.10
N ASP A 86 -0.25 -28.20 -4.34
CA ASP A 86 -1.67 -28.22 -4.67
C ASP A 86 -2.38 -29.35 -3.90
N GLY A 87 -3.49 -29.00 -3.25
CA GLY A 87 -4.28 -29.89 -2.42
C GLY A 87 -3.84 -30.01 -0.96
N ASP A 88 -2.71 -29.43 -0.56
CA ASP A 88 -2.29 -29.42 0.85
C ASP A 88 -3.31 -28.67 1.72
N THR A 89 -3.36 -29.04 3.01
CA THR A 89 -4.05 -28.25 4.03
C THR A 89 -3.05 -27.29 4.67
N PHE A 90 -3.38 -26.00 4.69
CA PHE A 90 -2.56 -24.96 5.29
C PHE A 90 -3.40 -23.99 6.12
N THR A 91 -2.92 -23.64 7.31
CA THR A 91 -3.67 -22.83 8.27
C THR A 91 -3.12 -21.41 8.40
N LEU A 92 -3.99 -20.42 8.20
CA LEU A 92 -3.71 -19.03 8.54
C LEU A 92 -4.22 -18.77 9.95
N THR A 93 -3.37 -18.28 10.85
CA THR A 93 -3.75 -18.04 12.25
C THR A 93 -3.53 -16.61 12.69
N THR A 94 -4.39 -16.10 13.57
CA THR A 94 -4.19 -14.81 14.23
C THR A 94 -3.29 -14.91 15.47
N ASP A 95 -2.94 -16.13 15.92
CA ASP A 95 -1.99 -16.33 17.01
C ASP A 95 -0.58 -15.85 16.62
N ASP A 96 0.17 -15.36 17.59
CA ASP A 96 1.56 -14.95 17.40
C ASP A 96 2.51 -16.13 17.52
N ILE A 97 2.73 -16.81 16.39
CA ILE A 97 3.63 -17.94 16.25
C ILE A 97 4.64 -17.73 15.12
N VAL A 98 5.76 -18.44 15.19
CA VAL A 98 6.62 -18.67 14.03
C VAL A 98 5.96 -19.77 13.19
N GLY A 99 5.76 -19.51 11.91
CA GLY A 99 5.10 -20.43 10.99
C GLY A 99 5.98 -21.62 10.61
N ASN A 100 5.31 -22.69 10.17
CA ASN A 100 5.92 -23.92 9.69
C ASN A 100 5.16 -24.44 8.45
N GLN A 101 5.39 -25.70 8.08
CA GLN A 101 4.77 -26.32 6.90
C GLN A 101 3.23 -26.42 6.99
N GLU A 102 2.65 -26.35 8.18
CA GLU A 102 1.22 -26.57 8.41
C GLU A 102 0.45 -25.26 8.70
N ARG A 103 1.11 -24.27 9.30
CA ARG A 103 0.45 -23.02 9.68
C ARG A 103 1.36 -21.81 9.72
N VAL A 104 0.80 -20.61 9.52
CA VAL A 104 1.51 -19.33 9.64
C VAL A 104 0.65 -18.24 10.29
N SER A 105 1.30 -17.39 11.09
CA SER A 105 0.67 -16.21 11.68
C SER A 105 0.43 -15.12 10.64
N VAL A 106 -0.62 -14.31 10.82
CA VAL A 106 -0.93 -13.13 9.98
C VAL A 106 -0.83 -11.83 10.77
N THR A 107 -0.65 -10.71 10.07
CA THR A 107 -0.61 -9.37 10.69
C THR A 107 -1.99 -8.87 11.13
N TYR A 108 -3.06 -9.29 10.43
CA TYR A 108 -4.41 -8.80 10.68
C TYR A 108 -5.19 -9.67 11.67
N LYS A 109 -5.37 -9.15 12.89
CA LYS A 109 -5.97 -9.88 14.01
C LYS A 109 -7.47 -10.14 13.87
N ASN A 110 -8.17 -9.39 13.03
CA ASN A 110 -9.60 -9.56 12.79
C ASN A 110 -9.90 -10.43 11.54
N LEU A 111 -8.89 -11.18 11.05
CA LEU A 111 -8.98 -11.99 9.82
C LEU A 111 -10.17 -12.95 9.84
N ILE A 112 -10.30 -13.74 10.91
CA ILE A 112 -11.28 -14.82 11.00
C ILE A 112 -12.72 -14.29 10.89
N ASN A 113 -13.01 -13.11 11.42
CA ASN A 113 -14.33 -12.49 11.37
C ASN A 113 -14.69 -11.92 9.99
N ASN A 114 -13.69 -11.69 9.14
CA ASN A 114 -13.87 -11.15 7.79
C ASN A 114 -13.93 -12.25 6.73
N LEU A 115 -13.52 -13.48 7.08
CA LEU A 115 -13.59 -14.64 6.22
C LEU A 115 -14.88 -15.43 6.43
N LYS A 116 -15.22 -16.20 5.40
CA LYS A 116 -16.29 -17.17 5.28
C LYS A 116 -15.71 -18.40 4.58
N VAL A 117 -16.33 -19.55 4.80
CA VAL A 117 -15.98 -20.76 4.06
C VAL A 117 -16.23 -20.53 2.56
N GLY A 118 -15.29 -20.97 1.73
CA GLY A 118 -15.27 -20.77 0.27
C GLY A 118 -14.55 -19.49 -0.19
N ASP A 119 -14.14 -18.61 0.73
CA ASP A 119 -13.36 -17.43 0.35
C ASP A 119 -11.96 -17.80 -0.12
N HIS A 120 -11.45 -17.03 -1.08
CA HIS A 120 -10.08 -17.16 -1.55
C HIS A 120 -9.14 -16.20 -0.83
N VAL A 121 -7.97 -16.69 -0.46
CA VAL A 121 -6.87 -15.91 0.11
C VAL A 121 -5.65 -16.08 -0.79
N LEU A 122 -5.20 -14.97 -1.35
CA LEU A 122 -4.09 -14.93 -2.29
C LEU A 122 -2.85 -14.49 -1.52
N ILE A 123 -1.75 -15.25 -1.61
CA ILE A 123 -0.49 -14.91 -0.97
C ILE A 123 0.56 -14.62 -2.04
N ASN A 124 1.45 -13.66 -1.76
CA ASN A 124 2.57 -13.27 -2.63
C ASN A 124 2.07 -12.86 -4.02
N ASN A 125 1.15 -11.88 -4.04
CA ASN A 125 0.55 -11.34 -5.27
C ASN A 125 -0.13 -12.41 -6.14
N GLY A 126 -0.87 -13.32 -5.51
CA GLY A 126 -1.65 -14.35 -6.22
C GLY A 126 -0.86 -15.56 -6.71
N LEU A 127 0.45 -15.63 -6.41
CA LEU A 127 1.26 -16.81 -6.74
C LEU A 127 0.82 -18.06 -5.97
N ILE A 128 0.20 -17.87 -4.82
CA ILE A 128 -0.34 -18.94 -3.98
C ILE A 128 -1.81 -18.61 -3.73
N ILE A 129 -2.68 -19.57 -3.97
CA ILE A 129 -4.13 -19.40 -3.81
C ILE A 129 -4.62 -20.43 -2.80
N LEU A 130 -5.25 -19.95 -1.74
CA LEU A 130 -5.86 -20.76 -0.70
C LEU A 130 -7.38 -20.59 -0.75
N GLU A 131 -8.12 -21.66 -0.49
CA GLU A 131 -9.58 -21.62 -0.28
C GLU A 131 -9.88 -21.98 1.16
N VAL A 132 -10.65 -21.14 1.85
CA VAL A 132 -11.04 -21.37 3.25
C VAL A 132 -12.02 -22.53 3.32
N GLU A 133 -11.61 -23.67 3.89
CA GLU A 133 -12.49 -24.83 4.09
C GLU A 133 -13.21 -24.76 5.44
N LYS A 134 -12.54 -24.23 6.46
CA LYS A 134 -13.10 -24.16 7.82
C LYS A 134 -12.54 -22.99 8.61
N LEU A 135 -13.43 -22.32 9.33
CA LEU A 135 -13.08 -21.26 10.28
C LEU A 135 -13.30 -21.78 11.70
N LYS A 136 -12.25 -21.72 12.51
CA LYS A 136 -12.28 -22.02 13.94
C LYS A 136 -11.29 -21.08 14.62
N ALA A 137 -11.76 -19.92 15.07
CA ALA A 137 -10.91 -18.92 15.72
C ALA A 137 -9.96 -19.56 16.74
N PRO A 138 -8.65 -19.27 16.69
CA PRO A 138 -7.98 -18.21 15.90
C PRO A 138 -7.56 -18.60 14.46
N ASP A 139 -8.03 -19.75 13.95
CA ASP A 139 -7.53 -20.38 12.73
C ASP A 139 -8.53 -20.35 11.56
N ALA A 140 -8.00 -20.05 10.37
CA ALA A 140 -8.62 -20.33 9.08
C ALA A 140 -7.87 -21.49 8.41
N ILE A 141 -8.51 -22.66 8.39
CA ILE A 141 -8.00 -23.87 7.76
C ILE A 141 -8.36 -23.79 6.29
N CYS A 142 -7.35 -23.81 5.43
CA CYS A 142 -7.50 -23.62 4.01
C CYS A 142 -6.95 -24.81 3.24
N LYS A 143 -7.51 -25.03 2.04
CA LYS A 143 -6.94 -25.90 1.02
C LYS A 143 -6.09 -25.07 0.06
N VAL A 144 -4.90 -25.56 -0.27
CA VAL A 144 -4.05 -24.95 -1.28
C VAL A 144 -4.62 -25.29 -2.65
N LEU A 145 -5.12 -24.30 -3.37
CA LEU A 145 -5.57 -24.45 -4.76
C LEU A 145 -4.41 -24.34 -5.74
N VAL A 146 -3.51 -23.40 -5.48
CA VAL A 146 -2.26 -23.20 -6.25
C VAL A 146 -1.13 -23.05 -5.24
N GLY A 147 -0.20 -24.00 -5.26
CA GLY A 147 0.96 -24.09 -4.40
C GLY A 147 2.20 -23.42 -5.00
N GLY A 148 3.30 -23.48 -4.26
CA GLY A 148 4.57 -22.86 -4.59
C GLY A 148 5.37 -22.46 -3.36
N GLU A 149 6.46 -21.73 -3.57
CA GLU A 149 7.30 -21.23 -2.49
C GLU A 149 6.66 -20.01 -1.82
N VAL A 150 6.50 -20.08 -0.49
CA VAL A 150 6.05 -18.98 0.36
C VAL A 150 7.18 -18.62 1.29
N SER A 151 7.66 -17.38 1.24
CA SER A 151 8.66 -16.87 2.17
C SER A 151 8.06 -15.92 3.21
N ASP A 152 8.89 -15.41 4.10
CA ASP A 152 8.49 -14.45 5.12
C ASP A 152 7.78 -13.20 4.57
N LYS A 153 6.84 -12.68 5.37
CA LYS A 153 6.23 -11.36 5.23
C LYS A 153 5.54 -11.12 3.89
N LYS A 154 5.11 -12.17 3.19
CA LYS A 154 4.41 -12.02 1.90
C LYS A 154 3.04 -11.37 2.07
N SER A 155 2.68 -10.56 1.07
CA SER A 155 1.38 -9.90 0.97
C SER A 155 0.25 -10.92 0.92
N MET A 156 -0.90 -10.53 1.45
CA MET A 156 -2.15 -11.25 1.37
C MET A 156 -3.18 -10.37 0.67
N ASN A 157 -3.97 -10.95 -0.23
CA ASN A 157 -5.08 -10.28 -0.90
C ASN A 157 -6.35 -11.13 -0.75
N PHE A 158 -7.49 -10.44 -0.67
CA PHE A 158 -8.79 -11.04 -0.41
C PHE A 158 -9.77 -10.61 -1.51
N PRO A 159 -9.85 -11.35 -2.62
CA PRO A 159 -10.71 -11.00 -3.73
C PRO A 159 -12.17 -10.86 -3.30
N ASN A 160 -12.85 -9.86 -3.86
CA ASN A 160 -14.27 -9.58 -3.62
C ASN A 160 -14.61 -9.28 -2.15
N LYS A 161 -13.64 -8.84 -1.36
CA LYS A 161 -13.85 -8.43 0.03
C LYS A 161 -13.32 -7.04 0.33
N VAL A 162 -14.14 -6.31 1.08
CA VAL A 162 -13.70 -5.16 1.85
C VAL A 162 -13.49 -5.64 3.29
N MET A 163 -12.26 -5.52 3.75
CA MET A 163 -11.87 -5.97 5.09
C MET A 163 -12.23 -4.87 6.11
N ASP A 164 -12.74 -5.26 7.27
CA ASP A 164 -13.14 -4.34 8.34
C ASP A 164 -11.92 -3.85 9.14
N HIS A 165 -11.39 -2.68 8.79
CA HIS A 165 -10.23 -2.08 9.45
C HIS A 165 -10.26 -0.57 9.33
N ALA A 166 -9.53 0.11 10.22
CA ALA A 166 -9.27 1.54 10.05
C ALA A 166 -8.38 1.74 8.82
N PHE A 167 -8.85 2.56 7.86
CA PHE A 167 -8.13 2.83 6.63
C PHE A 167 -6.73 3.41 6.88
N LEU A 168 -6.62 4.35 7.83
CA LEU A 168 -5.34 4.92 8.26
C LEU A 168 -4.72 4.13 9.41
N SER A 169 -3.57 3.52 9.16
CA SER A 169 -2.76 2.96 10.24
C SER A 169 -2.08 4.05 11.08
N GLU A 170 -1.58 3.70 12.27
CA GLU A 170 -0.77 4.62 13.08
C GLU A 170 0.52 5.07 12.38
N GLN A 171 1.04 4.25 11.45
CA GLN A 171 2.17 4.64 10.62
C GLN A 171 1.74 5.66 9.57
N ASP A 172 0.63 5.42 8.85
CA ASP A 172 0.12 6.37 7.85
C ASP A 172 -0.18 7.73 8.49
N LYS A 173 -0.78 7.77 9.68
CA LYS A 173 -1.02 9.03 10.40
C LYS A 173 0.27 9.80 10.68
N LYS A 174 1.34 9.11 11.11
CA LYS A 174 2.65 9.73 11.32
C LYS A 174 3.27 10.24 10.01
N ASP A 175 3.10 9.49 8.94
CA ASP A 175 3.60 9.84 7.60
C ASP A 175 2.85 11.08 7.07
N LEU A 176 1.53 11.15 7.23
CA LEU A 176 0.70 12.29 6.86
C LEU A 176 1.09 13.55 7.65
N LEU A 177 1.25 13.46 8.97
CA LEU A 177 1.73 14.58 9.79
C LEU A 177 3.13 15.06 9.36
N PHE A 178 4.01 14.12 9.00
CA PHE A 178 5.32 14.45 8.44
C PHE A 178 5.20 15.16 7.09
N GLY A 179 4.28 14.70 6.23
CA GLY A 179 3.97 15.31 4.94
C GLY A 179 3.45 16.75 5.08
N ILE A 180 2.48 16.97 5.98
CA ILE A 180 1.93 18.30 6.30
C ILE A 180 3.06 19.24 6.72
N LYS A 181 3.88 18.82 7.69
CA LYS A 181 5.03 19.63 8.17
C LYS A 181 6.02 20.00 7.04
N ASN A 182 6.06 19.20 5.97
CA ASN A 182 6.98 19.37 4.87
C ASN A 182 6.36 19.98 3.61
N ASP A 183 5.11 20.47 3.68
CA ASP A 183 4.41 21.10 2.56
C ASP A 183 4.38 20.19 1.31
N VAL A 184 4.00 18.91 1.48
CA VAL A 184 3.78 18.04 0.31
C VAL A 184 2.54 18.51 -0.45
N ASP A 185 2.58 18.44 -1.78
CA ASP A 185 1.50 18.93 -2.63
C ASP A 185 0.38 17.88 -2.78
N PHE A 186 0.75 16.59 -2.77
CA PHE A 186 -0.18 15.48 -2.95
C PHE A 186 0.03 14.39 -1.90
N VAL A 187 -1.07 13.72 -1.53
CA VAL A 187 -1.04 12.42 -0.87
C VAL A 187 -1.68 11.39 -1.78
N ALA A 188 -0.94 10.35 -2.13
CA ALA A 188 -1.48 9.18 -2.82
C ALA A 188 -1.90 8.13 -1.79
N ALA A 189 -3.21 7.89 -1.70
CA ALA A 189 -3.83 7.01 -0.73
C ALA A 189 -3.85 5.57 -1.24
N SER A 190 -3.06 4.69 -0.63
CA SER A 190 -2.98 3.26 -1.01
C SER A 190 -4.21 2.46 -0.57
N PHE A 191 -4.58 1.49 -1.40
CA PHE A 191 -5.64 0.49 -1.24
C PHE A 191 -7.04 1.09 -0.99
N VAL A 192 -7.33 2.24 -1.59
CA VAL A 192 -8.68 2.83 -1.54
C VAL A 192 -9.69 1.86 -2.15
N SER A 193 -10.68 1.50 -1.35
CA SER A 193 -11.68 0.47 -1.67
C SER A 193 -13.09 1.04 -1.72
N VAL A 194 -13.37 2.10 -0.95
CA VAL A 194 -14.68 2.76 -0.84
C VAL A 194 -14.52 4.27 -0.63
N LYS A 195 -15.58 5.05 -0.86
CA LYS A 195 -15.61 6.51 -0.60
C LYS A 195 -15.15 6.89 0.82
N LYS A 196 -15.56 6.10 1.82
CA LYS A 196 -15.24 6.32 3.23
C LYS A 196 -13.73 6.39 3.50
N ASP A 197 -12.92 5.65 2.75
CA ASP A 197 -11.46 5.65 2.91
C ASP A 197 -10.87 7.04 2.63
N VAL A 198 -11.37 7.68 1.56
CA VAL A 198 -10.96 9.04 1.18
C VAL A 198 -11.51 10.07 2.16
N GLU A 199 -12.73 9.89 2.66
CA GLU A 199 -13.32 10.74 3.71
C GLU A 199 -12.50 10.69 5.01
N ASP A 200 -12.10 9.50 5.44
CA ASP A 200 -11.29 9.31 6.66
C ASP A 200 -9.90 9.96 6.49
N MET A 201 -9.30 9.88 5.30
CA MET A 201 -8.05 10.59 4.99
C MET A 201 -8.21 12.12 4.93
N ARG A 202 -9.24 12.61 4.24
CA ARG A 202 -9.54 14.04 4.12
C ARG A 202 -9.75 14.66 5.49
N LYS A 203 -10.58 14.03 6.33
CA LYS A 203 -10.81 14.44 7.71
C LYS A 203 -9.51 14.53 8.51
N PHE A 204 -8.65 13.51 8.41
CA PHE A 204 -7.37 13.52 9.11
C PHE A 204 -6.47 14.66 8.66
N LEU A 205 -6.39 14.93 7.36
CA LEU A 205 -5.60 16.05 6.84
C LEU A 205 -6.16 17.40 7.31
N ASP A 206 -7.47 17.61 7.23
CA ASP A 206 -8.13 18.87 7.63
C ASP A 206 -7.95 19.16 9.12
N GLU A 207 -8.10 18.15 9.98
CA GLU A 207 -7.92 18.30 11.43
C GLU A 207 -6.47 18.64 11.83
N ASN A 208 -5.50 18.49 10.91
CA ASN A 208 -4.08 18.67 11.16
C ASN A 208 -3.41 19.76 10.30
N GLY A 209 -4.20 20.58 9.58
CA GLY A 209 -3.68 21.70 8.79
C GLY A 209 -3.18 21.34 7.39
N GLY A 210 -3.70 20.26 6.81
CA GLY A 210 -3.38 19.77 5.47
C GLY A 210 -4.48 20.02 4.44
N GLU A 211 -5.33 21.04 4.63
CA GLU A 211 -6.52 21.34 3.80
C GLU A 211 -6.16 21.52 2.31
N ASP A 212 -5.01 22.12 2.03
CA ASP A 212 -4.53 22.41 0.67
C ASP A 212 -3.86 21.20 -0.02
N ILE A 213 -3.71 20.07 0.67
CA ILE A 213 -3.09 18.86 0.12
C ILE A 213 -4.14 18.08 -0.68
N ASP A 214 -3.87 17.88 -1.97
CA ASP A 214 -4.73 17.10 -2.86
C ASP A 214 -4.58 15.59 -2.60
N ILE A 215 -5.71 14.87 -2.55
CA ILE A 215 -5.75 13.41 -2.36
C ILE A 215 -5.87 12.71 -3.71
N ILE A 216 -4.92 11.82 -4.00
CA ILE A 216 -4.93 10.92 -5.16
C ILE A 216 -5.31 9.52 -4.68
N ALA A 217 -6.53 9.06 -4.99
CA ALA A 217 -6.96 7.71 -4.63
C ALA A 217 -6.26 6.66 -5.51
N LYS A 218 -5.52 5.74 -4.90
CA LYS A 218 -4.89 4.63 -5.63
C LYS A 218 -5.87 3.47 -5.73
N ILE A 219 -6.25 3.15 -6.96
CA ILE A 219 -7.15 2.04 -7.27
C ILE A 219 -6.30 0.80 -7.48
N GLU A 220 -6.33 -0.08 -6.48
CA GLU A 220 -5.41 -1.22 -6.31
C GLU A 220 -6.16 -2.55 -6.16
N ASN A 221 -7.48 -2.52 -5.96
CA ASN A 221 -8.30 -3.72 -5.78
C ASN A 221 -9.65 -3.58 -6.49
N ARG A 222 -10.37 -4.69 -6.56
CA ARG A 222 -11.69 -4.76 -7.21
C ARG A 222 -12.71 -3.81 -6.59
N SER A 223 -12.73 -3.68 -5.25
CA SER A 223 -13.68 -2.78 -4.58
C SER A 223 -13.47 -1.33 -5.02
N GLY A 224 -12.22 -0.86 -5.12
CA GLY A 224 -11.92 0.48 -5.61
C GLY A 224 -12.36 0.70 -7.06
N VAL A 225 -12.36 -0.35 -7.89
CA VAL A 225 -12.89 -0.29 -9.26
C VAL A 225 -14.42 -0.21 -9.25
N GLU A 226 -15.09 -1.04 -8.45
CA GLU A 226 -16.55 -1.07 -8.37
C GLU A 226 -17.14 0.22 -7.79
N HIS A 227 -16.42 0.89 -6.89
CA HIS A 227 -16.81 2.13 -6.22
C HIS A 227 -16.13 3.38 -6.81
N ILE A 228 -15.58 3.30 -8.03
CA ILE A 228 -14.74 4.39 -8.58
C ILE A 228 -15.49 5.72 -8.71
N GLU A 229 -16.78 5.69 -9.06
CA GLU A 229 -17.58 6.90 -9.24
C GLU A 229 -17.71 7.69 -7.94
N GLU A 230 -18.07 7.01 -6.85
CA GLU A 230 -18.23 7.62 -5.53
C GLU A 230 -16.88 8.01 -4.88
N ILE A 231 -15.79 7.30 -5.18
CA ILE A 231 -14.43 7.71 -4.82
C ILE A 231 -14.05 9.04 -5.51
N CYS A 232 -14.39 9.18 -6.79
CA CYS A 232 -14.07 10.37 -7.58
C CYS A 232 -14.89 11.61 -7.15
N GLU A 233 -15.97 11.46 -6.39
CA GLU A 233 -16.73 12.61 -5.86
C GLU A 233 -15.92 13.42 -4.84
N ILE A 234 -14.94 12.80 -4.18
CA ILE A 234 -14.16 13.40 -3.09
C ILE A 234 -12.66 13.44 -3.36
N ALA A 235 -12.11 12.49 -4.13
CA ALA A 235 -10.69 12.49 -4.48
C ALA A 235 -10.36 13.59 -5.51
N ASN A 236 -9.22 14.24 -5.34
CA ASN A 236 -8.69 15.24 -6.27
C ASN A 236 -8.09 14.60 -7.54
N GLY A 237 -7.82 13.29 -7.50
CA GLY A 237 -7.42 12.50 -8.64
C GLY A 237 -7.37 11.01 -8.34
N VAL A 238 -7.07 10.20 -9.35
CA VAL A 238 -6.96 8.75 -9.22
C VAL A 238 -5.65 8.23 -9.83
N MET A 239 -5.09 7.19 -9.24
CA MET A 239 -3.92 6.47 -9.73
C MET A 239 -4.27 5.01 -10.00
N ILE A 240 -4.16 4.59 -11.25
CA ILE A 240 -4.41 3.20 -11.66
C ILE A 240 -3.14 2.36 -11.42
N ALA A 241 -3.09 1.70 -10.27
CA ALA A 241 -1.96 0.88 -9.86
C ALA A 241 -2.09 -0.54 -10.42
N ARG A 242 -1.73 -0.68 -11.71
CA ARG A 242 -1.87 -1.93 -12.48
C ARG A 242 -1.14 -3.15 -11.89
N GLY A 243 -0.14 -2.94 -11.04
CA GLY A 243 0.60 -4.02 -10.38
C GLY A 243 -0.31 -4.77 -9.40
N ASP A 244 -0.88 -4.04 -8.44
CA ASP A 244 -1.79 -4.58 -7.45
C ASP A 244 -3.16 -4.95 -8.07
N LEU A 245 -3.67 -4.17 -9.02
CA LEU A 245 -4.91 -4.52 -9.75
C LEU A 245 -4.83 -5.80 -10.58
N GLY A 246 -3.63 -6.26 -10.92
CA GLY A 246 -3.42 -7.49 -11.66
C GLY A 246 -3.49 -8.76 -10.81
N VAL A 247 -3.66 -8.61 -9.49
CA VAL A 247 -3.69 -9.68 -8.49
C VAL A 247 -5.13 -10.00 -8.10
#